data_AF-A0A669B0Z1-F1
#
_entry.id   AF-A0A669B0Z1-F1
#
_cell.length_a   1.000
_cell.length_b   1.000
_cell.length_c   1.000
_cell.angle_alpha   90.00
_cell.angle_beta   90.00
_cell.angle_gamma   90.00
#
_symmetry.space_group_name_H-M   'P 1'
#
loop_
_entity.id
_entity.type
_entity.pdbx_description
1 polymer ?
#
loop_
_entity_poly.entity_id
_entity_poly.type
_entity_poly.pdbx_seq_one_letter_code
_entity_poly.pdbx_strand_id
1 'polypeptide(L)'
;MPTKLDVPTLQELKVDEIKVSSSVLKAAAHHYGSQCDKPNKEFMLCRWEEKDPRKCLEEGRKVNECALNFFRQIKGNCAESFTEYWTCLDYSNLAELRHCRKQQHAFDSCVLEKLGWERPDLGDLSKVTKVATSRPLPENPYHSRPRPEPNQTIEGKLEPAKHGSRLFFWNWASLTLAAEIPFARCGLALRLAQETSDRPSSDLDGGTKGGGKKGYKKERRCRYRETRRRNRRLQVIN
;
A
#
# COMPACT_ATOMS: atom_id res chain seq x y z
N MET A 1 23.14 -0.17 -27.28
CA MET A 1 24.00 -0.72 -26.21
C MET A 1 23.52 -0.14 -24.89
N PRO A 2 23.39 -0.88 -23.79
CA PRO A 2 23.05 -0.24 -22.52
C PRO A 2 24.14 0.78 -22.19
N THR A 3 23.73 2.01 -21.89
CA THR A 3 24.58 3.10 -21.45
C THR A 3 25.30 2.73 -20.15
N LYS A 4 26.49 3.30 -19.93
CA LYS A 4 27.21 3.15 -18.66
C LYS A 4 26.33 3.64 -17.50
N LEU A 5 26.42 2.97 -16.35
CA LEU A 5 25.66 3.36 -15.16
C LEU A 5 26.33 4.56 -14.47
N ASP A 6 25.61 5.66 -14.34
CA ASP A 6 26.13 6.88 -13.70
C ASP A 6 26.06 6.78 -12.17
N VAL A 7 27.11 6.26 -11.54
CA VAL A 7 27.21 6.13 -10.08
C VAL A 7 27.82 7.40 -9.49
N PRO A 8 27.29 7.95 -8.39
CA PRO A 8 27.86 9.11 -7.70
C PRO A 8 29.29 8.83 -7.21
N THR A 9 30.05 9.90 -6.99
CA THR A 9 31.43 9.78 -6.51
C THR A 9 31.49 9.32 -5.05
N LEU A 10 32.60 8.70 -4.64
CA LEU A 10 32.79 8.26 -3.25
C LEU A 10 32.75 9.41 -2.23
N GLN A 11 33.12 10.62 -2.66
CA GLN A 11 33.09 11.80 -1.81
C GLN A 11 31.65 12.23 -1.50
N GLU A 12 30.74 12.12 -2.46
CA GLU A 12 29.33 12.43 -2.25
C GLU A 12 28.62 11.44 -1.32
N LEU A 13 29.10 10.20 -1.24
CA LEU A 13 28.51 9.17 -0.38
C LEU A 13 29.00 9.25 1.07
N LYS A 14 30.06 10.02 1.33
CA LYS A 14 30.66 10.12 2.66
C LYS A 14 29.81 11.03 3.54
N VAL A 15 29.09 10.44 4.50
CA VAL A 15 28.25 11.13 5.49
C VAL A 15 28.56 10.56 6.87
N ASP A 16 28.42 11.37 7.92
CA ASP A 16 28.62 10.93 9.30
C ASP A 16 27.59 9.87 9.71
N GLU A 17 28.04 8.68 10.08
CA GLU A 17 27.14 7.56 10.39
C GLU A 17 26.61 7.59 11.83
N ILE A 18 25.38 7.11 12.01
CA ILE A 18 24.79 6.87 13.34
C ILE A 18 25.19 5.46 13.79
N LYS A 19 26.27 5.37 14.57
CA LYS A 19 26.83 4.10 15.07
C LYS A 19 26.16 3.67 16.37
N VAL A 20 24.92 3.18 16.29
CA VAL A 20 24.16 2.67 17.45
C VAL A 20 23.54 1.30 17.13
N SER A 21 23.23 0.52 18.18
CA SER A 21 22.56 -0.78 18.02
C SER A 21 21.08 -0.61 17.62
N SER A 22 20.49 -1.69 17.11
CA SER A 22 19.07 -1.71 16.71
C SER A 22 18.12 -1.51 17.90
N SER A 23 18.49 -1.99 19.09
CA SER A 23 17.76 -1.79 20.35
C SER A 23 17.66 -0.32 20.73
N VAL A 24 18.76 0.43 20.58
CA VAL A 24 18.80 1.89 20.82
C VAL A 24 17.88 2.65 19.86
N LEU A 25 17.92 2.33 18.56
CA LEU A 25 17.02 2.96 17.58
C LEU A 25 15.56 2.65 17.89
N LYS A 26 15.25 1.41 18.28
CA LYS A 26 13.88 0.99 18.59
C LYS A 26 13.34 1.66 19.86
N ALA A 27 14.18 1.83 20.88
CA ALA A 27 13.85 2.56 22.10
C ALA A 27 13.44 4.01 21.78
N ALA A 28 14.24 4.70 20.96
CA ALA A 28 14.01 6.10 20.62
C ALA A 28 13.00 6.33 19.48
N ALA A 29 12.54 5.28 18.79
CA ALA A 29 11.78 5.38 17.54
C ALA A 29 10.52 6.27 17.62
N HIS A 30 9.81 6.26 18.74
CA HIS A 30 8.58 7.05 18.89
C HIS A 30 8.88 8.55 18.94
N HIS A 31 9.89 8.95 19.72
CA HIS A 31 10.34 10.35 19.84
C HIS A 31 11.08 10.80 18.57
N TYR A 32 11.88 9.91 17.98
CA TYR A 32 12.54 10.21 16.70
C TYR A 32 11.52 10.48 15.59
N GLY A 33 10.44 9.70 15.55
CA GLY A 33 9.36 9.86 14.59
C GLY A 33 8.62 11.20 14.71
N SER A 34 8.43 11.73 15.92
CA SER A 34 7.79 13.02 16.12
C SER A 34 8.73 14.19 15.84
N GLN A 35 10.00 14.11 16.27
CA GLN A 35 10.96 15.21 16.12
C GLN A 35 11.52 15.34 14.70
N CYS A 36 11.91 14.23 14.07
CA CYS A 36 12.52 14.22 12.74
C CYS A 36 11.51 13.96 11.62
N ASP A 37 10.23 14.26 11.83
CA ASP A 37 9.16 13.91 10.90
C ASP A 37 9.32 14.55 9.52
N LYS A 38 9.63 15.85 9.48
CA LYS A 38 9.76 16.65 8.25
C LYS A 38 10.82 16.09 7.28
N PRO A 39 12.11 15.99 7.66
CA PRO A 39 13.14 15.49 6.75
C PRO A 39 12.93 14.02 6.36
N ASN A 40 12.45 13.19 7.30
CA ASN A 40 12.17 11.78 7.01
C ASN A 40 11.08 11.63 5.95
N LYS A 41 9.99 12.39 6.06
CA LYS A 41 8.88 12.30 5.12
C LYS A 41 9.20 12.92 3.77
N GLU A 42 9.98 14.00 3.72
CA GLU A 42 10.52 14.56 2.47
C GLU A 42 11.39 13.54 1.73
N PHE A 43 12.32 12.90 2.44
CA PHE A 43 13.16 11.84 1.88
C PHE A 43 12.33 10.65 1.37
N MET A 44 11.35 10.20 2.17
CA MET A 44 10.48 9.11 1.75
C MET A 44 9.65 9.49 0.53
N LEU A 45 9.05 10.68 0.50
CA LEU A 45 8.33 11.20 -0.67
C LEU A 45 9.25 11.19 -1.91
N CYS A 46 10.49 11.65 -1.77
CA CYS A 46 11.47 11.65 -2.87
C CYS A 46 11.74 10.25 -3.40
N ARG A 47 12.06 9.35 -2.50
CA ARG A 47 12.36 7.96 -2.85
C ARG A 47 11.17 7.26 -3.53
N TRP A 48 9.94 7.59 -3.13
CA TRP A 48 8.73 6.99 -3.68
C TRP A 48 8.33 7.56 -5.05
N GLU A 49 8.53 8.87 -5.26
CA GLU A 49 8.21 9.54 -6.51
C GLU A 49 9.27 9.27 -7.59
N GLU A 50 10.54 9.51 -7.27
CA GLU A 50 11.63 9.43 -8.23
C GLU A 50 12.14 8.02 -8.46
N LYS A 51 12.01 7.12 -7.46
CA LYS A 51 12.37 5.69 -7.53
C LYS A 51 13.85 5.38 -7.78
N ASP A 52 14.67 6.42 -7.92
CA ASP A 52 16.13 6.34 -8.00
C ASP A 52 16.76 6.85 -6.70
N PRO A 53 17.59 6.05 -6.01
CA PRO A 53 18.21 6.49 -4.75
C PRO A 53 19.29 7.56 -4.93
N ARG A 54 19.83 7.74 -6.15
CA ARG A 54 20.94 8.67 -6.43
C ARG A 54 20.52 10.13 -6.39
N LYS A 55 19.27 10.42 -6.74
CA LYS A 55 18.74 11.78 -6.77
C LYS A 55 18.34 12.29 -5.38
N CYS A 56 17.91 11.39 -4.50
CA CYS A 56 17.46 11.71 -3.14
C CYS A 56 18.58 11.69 -2.06
N LEU A 57 19.85 11.85 -2.46
CA LEU A 57 20.97 11.77 -1.52
C LEU A 57 21.04 12.97 -0.58
N GLU A 58 20.65 14.15 -1.05
CA GLU A 58 20.67 15.38 -0.24
C GLU A 58 19.65 15.33 0.90
N GLU A 59 18.43 14.84 0.63
CA GLU A 59 17.41 14.61 1.66
C GLU A 59 17.85 13.51 2.62
N GLY A 60 18.55 12.48 2.12
CA GLY A 60 19.15 11.44 2.96
C GLY A 60 20.18 12.00 3.95
N ARG A 61 20.99 12.99 3.53
CA ARG A 61 21.92 13.70 4.45
C ARG A 61 21.16 14.48 5.52
N LYS A 62 20.09 15.19 5.16
CA LYS A 62 19.24 15.93 6.12
C LYS A 62 18.62 15.01 7.17
N VAL A 63 18.18 13.80 6.76
CA VAL A 63 17.69 12.77 7.69
C VAL A 63 18.77 12.38 8.68
N ASN A 64 19.98 12.12 8.18
CA ASN A 64 21.10 11.71 9.00
C ASN A 64 21.55 12.81 9.99
N GLU A 65 21.61 14.06 9.53
CA GLU A 65 21.87 15.23 10.37
C GLU A 65 20.82 15.39 11.48
N CYS A 66 19.53 15.23 11.16
CA CYS A 66 18.46 15.29 12.16
C CYS A 66 18.63 14.21 13.23
N ALA A 67 18.92 12.98 12.81
CA ALA A 67 19.13 11.87 13.73
C ALA A 67 20.37 12.05 14.62
N LEU A 68 21.49 12.56 14.09
CA LEU A 68 22.67 12.88 14.88
C LEU A 68 22.36 13.95 15.93
N ASN A 69 21.67 15.02 15.55
CA ASN A 69 21.28 16.09 16.47
C ASN A 69 20.32 15.59 17.55
N PHE A 70 19.36 14.72 17.18
CA PHE A 70 18.45 14.07 18.11
C PHE A 70 19.19 13.22 19.16
N PHE A 71 20.12 12.36 18.75
CA PHE A 71 20.90 11.55 19.71
C PHE A 71 21.85 12.38 20.57
N ARG A 72 22.39 13.50 20.04
CA ARG A 72 23.17 14.47 20.86
C ARG A 72 22.31 15.08 21.97
N GLN A 73 21.06 15.44 21.67
CA GLN A 73 20.14 16.00 22.66
C GLN A 73 19.73 14.99 23.74
N ILE A 74 19.47 13.74 23.36
CA ILE A 74 19.18 12.67 24.35
C ILE A 74 20.39 12.42 25.24
N LYS A 75 21.59 12.32 24.66
CA LYS A 75 22.82 12.08 25.41
C LYS A 75 23.15 13.23 26.37
N GLY A 76 22.85 14.47 26.01
CA GLY A 76 23.07 15.64 26.87
C GLY A 76 22.12 15.73 28.06
N ASN A 77 20.89 15.21 27.95
CA ASN A 77 19.84 15.43 28.94
C ASN A 77 19.43 14.17 29.73
N CYS A 78 19.21 13.04 29.06
CA CYS A 78 18.58 11.84 29.62
C CYS A 78 19.40 10.58 29.35
N ALA A 79 20.72 10.64 29.49
CA ALA A 79 21.60 9.51 29.18
C ALA A 79 21.30 8.27 30.04
N GLU A 80 21.18 8.44 31.37
CA GLU A 80 21.03 7.33 32.32
C GLU A 80 19.72 6.55 32.11
N SER A 81 18.58 7.24 32.17
CA SER A 81 17.27 6.63 31.96
C SER A 81 17.12 6.01 30.56
N PHE A 82 17.74 6.62 29.55
CA PHE A 82 17.78 6.04 28.21
C PHE A 82 18.61 4.75 28.18
N THR A 83 19.76 4.71 28.85
CA THR A 83 20.60 3.50 28.91
C THR A 83 19.92 2.32 29.58
N GLU A 84 19.23 2.54 30.69
CA GLU A 84 18.44 1.49 31.35
C GLU A 84 17.30 0.98 30.46
N TYR A 85 16.69 1.87 29.67
CA TYR A 85 15.59 1.48 28.79
C TYR A 85 16.04 0.62 27.61
N TRP A 86 17.06 1.05 26.86
CA TRP A 86 17.49 0.28 25.70
C TRP A 86 18.21 -1.01 26.10
N THR A 87 18.92 -1.05 27.24
CA THR A 87 19.53 -2.29 27.75
C THR A 87 18.48 -3.34 28.11
N CYS A 88 17.35 -2.93 28.71
CA CYS A 88 16.21 -3.82 28.93
C CYS A 88 15.66 -4.39 27.62
N LEU A 89 15.56 -3.56 26.57
CA LEU A 89 15.08 -4.01 25.26
C LEU A 89 16.06 -4.97 24.58
N ASP A 90 17.36 -4.72 24.72
CA ASP A 90 18.45 -5.52 24.16
C ASP A 90 18.51 -6.93 24.75
N TYR A 91 18.12 -7.10 26.01
CA TYR A 91 18.05 -8.41 26.67
C TYR A 91 17.04 -9.36 26.00
N SER A 92 16.00 -8.83 25.35
CA SER A 92 14.97 -9.65 24.71
C SER A 92 15.28 -9.92 23.23
N ASN A 93 15.23 -11.18 22.81
CA ASN A 93 15.51 -11.58 21.42
C ASN A 93 14.66 -10.86 20.37
N LEU A 94 13.43 -10.45 20.72
CA LEU A 94 12.48 -9.77 19.82
C LEU A 94 12.36 -8.26 20.08
N ALA A 95 13.12 -7.73 21.05
CA ALA A 95 13.03 -6.34 21.50
C ALA A 95 11.57 -5.91 21.79
N GLU A 96 10.88 -6.64 22.69
CA GLU A 96 9.47 -6.41 22.99
C GLU A 96 9.25 -5.25 23.95
N LEU A 97 8.58 -4.19 23.46
CA LEU A 97 8.29 -2.99 24.26
C LEU A 97 7.40 -3.25 25.49
N ARG A 98 6.72 -4.41 25.55
CA ARG A 98 5.80 -4.75 26.64
C ARG A 98 6.52 -5.07 27.95
N HIS A 99 7.74 -5.60 27.89
CA HIS A 99 8.48 -6.01 29.08
C HIS A 99 9.18 -4.84 29.78
N CYS A 100 9.52 -3.79 29.03
CA CYS A 100 10.31 -2.65 29.54
C CYS A 100 9.49 -1.39 29.80
N ARG A 101 8.22 -1.52 30.20
CA ARG A 101 7.32 -0.36 30.42
C ARG A 101 7.71 0.53 31.60
N LYS A 102 8.36 -0.02 32.63
CA LYS A 102 8.83 0.75 33.80
C LYS A 102 9.96 1.70 33.39
N GLN A 103 10.96 1.17 32.70
CA GLN A 103 12.09 1.93 32.18
C GLN A 103 11.63 2.92 31.11
N GLN A 104 10.67 2.52 30.28
CA GLN A 104 10.06 3.43 29.31
C GLN A 104 9.43 4.64 29.99
N HIS A 105 8.65 4.45 31.06
CA HIS A 105 8.03 5.58 31.78
C HIS A 105 9.09 6.52 32.36
N ALA A 106 10.16 5.98 32.95
CA ALA A 106 11.27 6.79 33.48
C ALA A 106 12.01 7.59 32.39
N PHE A 107 12.14 7.01 31.20
CA PHE A 107 12.70 7.71 30.05
C PHE A 107 11.75 8.80 29.52
N ASP A 108 10.49 8.45 29.29
CA ASP A 108 9.47 9.37 28.78
C ASP A 108 9.26 10.56 29.74
N SER A 109 9.30 10.34 31.06
CA SER A 109 9.21 11.42 32.06
C SER A 109 10.41 12.37 32.01
N CYS A 110 11.64 11.84 31.90
CA CYS A 110 12.84 12.67 31.77
C CYS A 110 12.80 13.53 30.51
N VAL A 111 12.37 12.95 29.38
CA VAL A 111 12.27 13.65 28.10
C VAL A 111 11.20 14.75 28.16
N LEU A 112 10.06 14.49 28.80
CA LEU A 112 9.02 15.49 28.99
C LEU A 112 9.51 16.65 29.86
N GLU A 113 10.18 16.37 30.99
CA GLU A 113 10.64 17.39 31.93
C GLU A 113 11.78 18.27 31.36
N LYS A 114 12.74 17.66 30.63
CA LYS A 114 13.94 18.39 30.15
C LYS A 114 13.79 18.97 28.76
N LEU A 115 13.12 18.25 27.85
CA LEU A 115 13.02 18.61 26.43
C LEU A 115 11.61 19.06 26.03
N GLY A 116 10.58 18.77 26.85
CA GLY A 116 9.20 19.10 26.55
C GLY A 116 8.60 18.26 25.42
N TRP A 117 9.20 17.10 25.12
CA TRP A 117 8.69 16.23 24.06
C TRP A 117 7.72 15.22 24.62
N GLU A 118 6.49 15.25 24.11
CA GLU A 118 5.49 14.23 24.40
C GLU A 118 5.63 13.04 23.43
N ARG A 119 5.41 11.84 23.96
CA ARG A 119 5.42 10.62 23.16
C ARG A 119 4.14 10.57 22.30
N PRO A 120 4.25 10.36 20.98
CA PRO A 120 3.06 10.31 20.12
C PRO A 120 2.14 9.15 20.48
N ASP A 121 0.84 9.37 20.27
CA ASP A 121 -0.18 8.39 20.56
C ASP A 121 -0.22 7.26 19.53
N LEU A 122 -0.93 6.19 19.89
CA LEU A 122 -1.12 5.06 19.00
C LEU A 122 -1.86 5.49 17.73
N GLY A 123 -1.14 5.42 16.61
CA GLY A 123 -1.69 5.70 15.28
C GLY A 123 -1.17 6.99 14.67
N ASP A 124 -0.62 7.91 15.44
CA ASP A 124 -0.15 9.20 14.93
C ASP A 124 0.92 9.04 13.85
N LEU A 125 1.93 8.23 14.12
CA LEU A 125 3.02 7.94 13.17
C LEU A 125 2.55 7.15 11.93
N SER A 126 1.37 6.52 11.98
CA SER A 126 0.81 5.77 10.85
C SER A 126 -0.11 6.60 9.95
N LYS A 127 -0.43 7.83 10.36
CA LYS A 127 -1.28 8.73 9.57
C LYS A 127 -0.53 9.15 8.30
N VAL A 128 -1.23 9.12 7.18
CA VAL A 128 -0.71 9.66 5.92
C VAL A 128 -0.67 11.17 6.05
N THR A 129 0.50 11.75 5.82
CA THR A 129 0.73 13.19 5.91
C THR A 129 1.01 13.76 4.54
N LYS A 130 0.66 15.03 4.35
CA LYS A 130 0.95 15.78 3.14
C LYS A 130 2.27 16.53 3.36
N VAL A 131 3.21 16.35 2.45
CA VAL A 131 4.52 17.00 2.50
C VAL A 131 4.58 18.02 1.38
N ALA A 132 4.84 19.28 1.71
CA ALA A 132 5.09 20.31 0.72
C ALA A 132 6.56 20.22 0.29
N THR A 133 6.82 20.06 -1.01
CA THR A 133 8.19 20.07 -1.54
C THR A 133 8.30 21.07 -2.68
N SER A 134 9.48 21.69 -2.81
CA SER A 134 9.79 22.65 -3.86
C SER A 134 10.21 22.01 -5.19
N ARG A 135 10.47 20.70 -5.18
CA ARG A 135 10.92 19.95 -6.35
C ARG A 135 9.76 19.61 -7.28
N PRO A 136 9.98 19.58 -8.61
CA PRO A 136 8.94 19.21 -9.56
C PRO A 136 8.63 17.71 -9.47
N LEU A 137 7.38 17.34 -9.76
CA LEU A 137 6.99 15.95 -9.87
C LEU A 137 7.61 15.31 -11.12
N PRO A 138 8.20 14.10 -11.02
CA PRO A 138 8.77 13.43 -12.18
C PRO A 138 7.68 12.90 -13.12
N GLU A 139 7.67 13.34 -14.38
CA GLU A 139 6.69 12.89 -15.38
C GLU A 139 6.81 11.39 -15.71
N ASN A 140 8.05 10.89 -15.83
CA ASN A 140 8.34 9.49 -16.17
C ASN A 140 9.41 8.91 -15.24
N PRO A 141 9.04 8.45 -14.03
CA PRO A 141 9.99 7.97 -13.04
C PRO A 141 10.64 6.63 -13.42
N TYR A 142 10.05 5.86 -14.33
CA TYR A 142 10.59 4.56 -14.75
C TYR A 142 11.42 4.65 -16.04
N HIS A 143 11.55 5.83 -16.62
CA HIS A 143 12.15 6.00 -17.95
C HIS A 143 11.57 5.02 -18.98
N SER A 144 10.24 4.79 -18.91
CA SER A 144 9.58 3.84 -19.79
C SER A 144 9.54 4.41 -21.21
N ARG A 145 9.84 3.56 -22.19
CA ARG A 145 9.59 3.86 -23.61
C ARG A 145 8.11 4.22 -23.85
N PRO A 146 7.80 5.02 -24.89
CA PRO A 146 6.42 5.27 -25.26
C PRO A 146 5.67 3.94 -25.45
N ARG A 147 4.42 3.92 -24.98
CA ARG A 147 3.57 2.76 -25.19
C ARG A 147 3.29 2.61 -26.70
N PRO A 148 3.28 1.39 -27.25
CA PRO A 148 2.79 1.19 -28.62
C PRO A 148 1.37 1.72 -28.77
N GLU A 149 1.05 2.23 -29.96
CA GLU A 149 -0.28 2.71 -30.29
C GLU A 149 -1.32 1.58 -30.14
N PRO A 150 -2.52 1.88 -29.63
CA PRO A 150 -3.57 0.86 -29.50
C PRO A 150 -4.08 0.43 -30.88
N ASN A 151 -4.47 -0.82 -31.00
CA ASN A 151 -5.19 -1.29 -32.18
C ASN A 151 -6.51 -0.51 -32.33
N GLN A 152 -6.88 -0.20 -33.58
CA GLN A 152 -8.14 0.48 -33.88
C GLN A 152 -9.34 -0.34 -33.36
N THR A 153 -10.29 0.34 -32.73
CA THR A 153 -11.56 -0.24 -32.27
C THR A 153 -12.52 -0.33 -33.44
N ILE A 154 -13.27 -1.44 -33.53
CA ILE A 154 -14.33 -1.59 -34.52
C ILE A 154 -15.56 -0.84 -34.00
N GLU A 155 -15.72 0.41 -34.41
CA GLU A 155 -16.83 1.29 -34.03
C GLU A 155 -17.89 1.33 -35.15
N GLY A 156 -18.47 0.17 -35.43
CA GLY A 156 -19.55 0.01 -36.39
C GLY A 156 -20.58 -0.99 -35.88
N LYS A 157 -21.85 -0.76 -36.21
CA LYS A 157 -22.89 -1.77 -35.97
C LYS A 157 -22.51 -3.01 -36.78
N LEU A 158 -22.48 -4.17 -36.13
CA LEU A 158 -22.23 -5.45 -36.79
C LEU A 158 -23.39 -5.73 -37.76
N GLU A 159 -23.15 -5.50 -39.05
CA GLU A 159 -24.08 -5.89 -40.09
C GLU A 159 -23.99 -7.40 -40.34
N PRO A 160 -25.11 -8.07 -40.70
CA PRO A 160 -25.06 -9.47 -41.08
C PRO A 160 -24.13 -9.66 -42.30
N ALA A 161 -23.45 -10.81 -42.35
CA ALA A 161 -22.54 -11.10 -43.46
C ALA A 161 -23.27 -11.10 -44.81
N LYS A 162 -22.77 -10.31 -45.77
CA LYS A 162 -23.40 -10.06 -47.09
C LYS A 162 -23.83 -11.32 -47.87
N HIS A 163 -23.14 -12.45 -47.70
CA HIS A 163 -23.42 -13.72 -48.41
C HIS A 163 -23.39 -14.94 -47.47
N GLY A 164 -23.76 -14.77 -46.19
CA GLY A 164 -23.73 -15.86 -45.21
C GLY A 164 -22.31 -16.43 -44.99
N SER A 165 -22.18 -17.76 -44.96
CA SER A 165 -20.92 -18.45 -44.62
C SER A 165 -19.86 -18.45 -45.72
N ARG A 166 -20.22 -18.16 -46.99
CA ARG A 166 -19.31 -18.25 -48.16
C ARG A 166 -18.52 -19.57 -48.28
N LEU A 167 -19.03 -20.65 -47.69
CA LEU A 167 -18.45 -21.99 -47.80
C LEU A 167 -19.12 -22.75 -48.95
N PHE A 168 -18.33 -23.47 -49.76
CA PHE A 168 -18.77 -24.12 -51.01
C PHE A 168 -19.63 -25.39 -50.81
N PHE A 169 -19.95 -25.75 -49.56
CA PHE A 169 -20.69 -26.97 -49.23
C PHE A 169 -22.12 -26.61 -48.84
N TRP A 170 -23.09 -27.13 -49.60
CA TRP A 170 -24.52 -26.84 -49.54
C TRP A 170 -25.07 -26.68 -48.11
N ASN A 171 -25.70 -25.54 -47.82
CA ASN A 171 -26.64 -25.40 -46.71
C ASN A 171 -27.93 -26.19 -47.03
N TRP A 172 -27.90 -27.52 -46.89
CA TRP A 172 -29.10 -28.35 -46.85
C TRP A 172 -29.80 -28.12 -45.51
N ALA A 173 -30.66 -27.11 -45.45
CA ALA A 173 -31.68 -26.97 -44.40
C ALA A 173 -32.74 -25.97 -44.88
N SER A 174 -33.32 -26.21 -46.05
CA SER A 174 -34.46 -25.45 -46.57
C SER A 174 -35.29 -26.32 -47.49
N LEU A 175 -35.87 -27.40 -46.93
CA LEU A 175 -37.03 -28.09 -47.50
C LEU A 175 -37.64 -28.96 -46.41
N THR A 176 -38.56 -28.35 -45.67
CA THR A 176 -39.59 -29.07 -44.92
C THR A 176 -40.43 -29.90 -45.89
N LEU A 177 -40.26 -31.22 -45.87
CA LEU A 177 -41.34 -32.15 -46.18
C LEU A 177 -41.62 -32.93 -44.90
N ALA A 178 -42.86 -32.84 -44.44
CA ALA A 178 -43.39 -33.57 -43.31
C ALA A 178 -43.20 -35.07 -43.49
N ALA A 179 -42.57 -35.72 -42.51
CA ALA A 179 -42.70 -37.14 -42.28
C ALA A 179 -42.54 -37.39 -40.77
N GLU A 180 -43.66 -37.69 -40.12
CA GLU A 180 -43.71 -38.22 -38.76
C GLU A 180 -42.95 -39.55 -38.69
N ILE A 181 -41.96 -39.70 -37.81
CA ILE A 181 -41.66 -40.96 -37.09
C ILE A 181 -41.15 -40.61 -35.67
N PRO A 182 -41.57 -41.34 -34.60
CA PRO A 182 -41.52 -40.90 -33.21
C PRO A 182 -40.38 -41.55 -32.37
N PHE A 183 -40.32 -41.17 -31.07
CA PHE A 183 -39.45 -41.67 -29.97
C PHE A 183 -37.96 -41.25 -30.04
N ALA A 184 -37.22 -40.91 -28.98
CA ALA A 184 -37.46 -40.75 -27.55
C ALA A 184 -36.28 -39.97 -26.89
N ARG A 185 -36.57 -39.30 -25.77
CA ARG A 185 -35.73 -39.01 -24.59
C ARG A 185 -34.22 -38.71 -24.73
N CYS A 186 -33.86 -37.48 -24.34
CA CYS A 186 -32.82 -37.04 -23.38
C CYS A 186 -32.49 -35.59 -23.75
N GLY A 187 -32.52 -34.56 -22.92
CA GLY A 187 -32.41 -34.39 -21.48
C GLY A 187 -31.97 -32.94 -21.24
N LEU A 188 -32.15 -32.45 -20.02
CA LEU A 188 -31.71 -31.16 -19.48
C LEU A 188 -32.48 -29.89 -19.90
N ALA A 189 -33.44 -29.55 -19.05
CA ALA A 189 -33.85 -28.19 -18.79
C ALA A 189 -32.76 -27.43 -18.03
N LEU A 190 -32.30 -26.30 -18.57
CA LEU A 190 -31.76 -25.19 -17.78
C LEU A 190 -32.38 -23.90 -18.32
N ARG A 191 -33.49 -23.50 -17.72
CA ARG A 191 -34.00 -22.12 -17.74
C ARG A 191 -33.57 -21.42 -16.46
N LEU A 192 -33.67 -20.10 -16.50
CA LEU A 192 -33.52 -19.09 -15.43
C LEU A 192 -32.12 -18.45 -15.41
N ALA A 193 -31.97 -17.13 -15.42
CA ALA A 193 -32.93 -16.03 -15.36
C ALA A 193 -32.22 -14.74 -15.76
N GLN A 194 -32.95 -13.83 -16.37
CA GLN A 194 -32.60 -12.41 -16.41
C GLN A 194 -33.91 -11.65 -16.27
N GLU A 195 -34.10 -11.03 -15.10
CA GLU A 195 -34.82 -9.78 -14.84
C GLU A 195 -35.28 -9.76 -13.38
N THR A 196 -34.78 -8.77 -12.65
CA THR A 196 -35.55 -7.84 -11.80
C THR A 196 -34.55 -7.05 -10.96
N SER A 197 -34.21 -5.87 -11.46
CA SER A 197 -33.82 -4.74 -10.63
C SER A 197 -35.08 -4.07 -10.09
N ASP A 198 -34.93 -3.43 -8.93
CA ASP A 198 -35.83 -2.47 -8.28
C ASP A 198 -36.89 -3.02 -7.31
N ARG A 199 -36.54 -3.01 -6.00
CA ARG A 199 -37.03 -2.00 -5.03
C ARG A 199 -36.50 -2.22 -3.59
N PRO A 200 -36.55 -1.18 -2.72
CA PRO A 200 -35.94 -1.15 -1.39
C PRO A 200 -36.92 -1.54 -0.27
N SER A 201 -36.44 -1.87 0.93
CA SER A 201 -37.00 -1.40 2.23
C SER A 201 -36.49 -2.19 3.47
N SER A 202 -36.31 -1.41 4.57
CA SER A 202 -36.57 -1.70 5.99
C SER A 202 -36.07 -2.96 6.71
N ASP A 203 -35.38 -2.69 7.83
CA ASP A 203 -35.53 -3.23 9.20
C ASP A 203 -36.27 -4.55 9.42
N LEU A 204 -35.66 -5.45 10.21
CA LEU A 204 -36.19 -5.90 11.51
C LEU A 204 -35.18 -6.80 12.25
N ASP A 205 -35.12 -6.58 13.56
CA ASP A 205 -34.39 -7.32 14.58
C ASP A 205 -34.81 -8.80 14.73
N GLY A 206 -33.91 -9.63 15.24
CA GLY A 206 -34.23 -10.98 15.73
C GLY A 206 -33.03 -11.89 15.93
N GLY A 207 -32.51 -11.96 17.14
CA GLY A 207 -31.40 -12.85 17.49
C GLY A 207 -31.81 -14.31 17.70
N THR A 208 -30.90 -15.25 17.42
CA THR A 208 -30.54 -16.37 18.31
C THR A 208 -29.32 -17.15 17.78
N LYS A 209 -28.73 -17.90 18.71
CA LYS A 209 -27.35 -18.40 18.78
C LYS A 209 -27.04 -19.57 17.82
N GLY A 210 -25.76 -19.70 17.48
CA GLY A 210 -25.09 -21.01 17.40
C GLY A 210 -24.42 -21.36 16.08
N GLY A 211 -23.08 -21.31 16.06
CA GLY A 211 -22.24 -22.09 15.13
C GLY A 211 -21.79 -21.36 13.86
N GLY A 212 -20.51 -21.02 13.73
CA GLY A 212 -19.99 -20.51 12.45
C GLY A 212 -18.63 -19.79 12.44
N LYS A 213 -17.63 -20.23 13.21
CA LYS A 213 -16.30 -19.57 13.26
C LYS A 213 -15.47 -19.65 11.95
N LYS A 214 -16.02 -20.14 10.83
CA LYS A 214 -15.34 -20.17 9.52
C LYS A 214 -15.86 -19.14 8.49
N GLY A 215 -17.01 -18.49 8.71
CA GLY A 215 -17.58 -17.48 7.79
C GLY A 215 -17.00 -16.07 7.96
N TYR A 216 -16.75 -15.66 9.20
CA TYR A 216 -16.34 -14.28 9.56
C TYR A 216 -14.99 -13.82 8.99
N LYS A 217 -14.09 -14.75 8.64
CA LYS A 217 -12.75 -14.42 8.12
C LYS A 217 -12.76 -14.12 6.61
N LYS A 218 -13.70 -14.72 5.86
CA LYS A 218 -13.82 -14.53 4.40
C LYS A 218 -14.49 -13.19 4.08
N GLU A 219 -15.46 -12.80 4.90
CA GLU A 219 -16.22 -11.55 4.76
C GLU A 219 -15.37 -10.29 5.04
N ARG A 220 -14.49 -10.31 6.05
CA ARG A 220 -13.50 -9.23 6.27
C ARG A 220 -12.49 -9.11 5.13
N ARG A 221 -12.16 -10.22 4.44
CA ARG A 221 -11.22 -10.23 3.30
C ARG A 221 -11.82 -9.63 2.03
N CYS A 222 -13.13 -9.79 1.82
CA CYS A 222 -13.86 -9.12 0.73
C CYS A 222 -14.03 -7.61 1.02
N ARG A 223 -14.41 -7.24 2.26
CA ARG A 223 -14.57 -5.83 2.65
C ARG A 223 -13.28 -5.01 2.54
N TYR A 224 -12.11 -5.63 2.81
CA TYR A 224 -10.79 -4.99 2.63
C TYR A 224 -10.36 -4.89 1.15
N ARG A 225 -10.79 -5.81 0.29
CA ARG A 225 -10.50 -5.76 -1.16
C ARG A 225 -11.33 -4.70 -1.88
N GLU A 226 -12.57 -4.47 -1.45
CA GLU A 226 -13.46 -3.45 -2.04
C GLU A 226 -13.08 -2.02 -1.64
N THR A 227 -12.70 -1.79 -0.39
CA THR A 227 -12.15 -0.50 0.07
C THR A 227 -10.84 -0.14 -0.65
N ARG A 228 -9.95 -1.13 -0.88
CA ARG A 228 -8.72 -0.92 -1.65
C ARG A 228 -8.96 -0.64 -3.14
N ARG A 229 -10.05 -1.16 -3.74
CA ARG A 229 -10.46 -0.84 -5.13
C ARG A 229 -11.14 0.53 -5.24
N ARG A 230 -11.94 0.95 -4.25
CA ARG A 230 -12.53 2.30 -4.20
C ARG A 230 -11.47 3.39 -4.05
N ASN A 231 -10.51 3.24 -3.14
CA ASN A 231 -9.44 4.23 -2.97
C ASN A 231 -8.52 4.33 -4.20
N ARG A 232 -8.36 3.24 -4.96
CA ARG A 232 -7.58 3.25 -6.21
C ARG A 232 -8.31 3.93 -7.38
N ARG A 233 -9.65 4.01 -7.34
CA ARG A 233 -10.45 4.80 -8.31
C ARG A 233 -10.46 6.30 -7.98
N LEU A 234 -10.41 6.66 -6.69
CA LEU A 234 -10.38 8.07 -6.27
C LEU A 234 -9.02 8.75 -6.52
N GLN A 235 -7.93 7.98 -6.67
CA GLN A 235 -6.60 8.50 -7.05
C GLN A 235 -6.42 8.75 -8.55
N VAL A 236 -7.41 8.46 -9.39
CA VAL A 236 -7.33 8.66 -10.86
C VAL A 236 -8.17 9.88 -11.30
N ILE A 237 -8.85 10.55 -10.36
CA ILE A 237 -9.77 11.66 -10.65
C ILE A 237 -9.23 13.03 -10.18
N ASN A 238 -7.99 13.12 -9.69
CA ASN A 238 -7.30 14.40 -9.49
C ASN A 238 -5.88 14.33 -10.02
#